data_AF-A0A7S4IJ53-F1
#
_entry.id   AF-A0A7S4IJ53-F1
#
_cell.length_a   1.000
_cell.length_b   1.000
_cell.length_c   1.000
_cell.angle_alpha   90.00
_cell.angle_beta   90.00
_cell.angle_gamma   90.00
#
_symmetry.space_group_name_H-M   'P 1'
#
loop_
_entity.id
_entity.type
_entity.pdbx_description
1 polymer ?
#
loop_
_entity_poly.entity_id
_entity_poly.type
_entity_poly.pdbx_seq_one_letter_code
_entity_poly.pdbx_strand_id
1 'polypeptide(L)'
;QTLEELTDLMDPTQSYGNYRQKLHDVDPPCVPFLGTYLTDITFIEDGNPDWIQGLINYRKRELVYSVIREIQQYQQQSYTDDFVNIAHFLTELASNDEEKLYELSLIREPRGASLDQLL
;
A
#
# COMPACT_ATOMS: atom_id res chain seq x y z
N GLN A 1 11.47 15.23 3.84
CA GLN A 1 11.50 13.76 3.82
C GLN A 1 12.55 13.32 2.83
N THR A 2 13.55 12.58 3.30
CA THR A 2 14.55 11.95 2.42
C THR A 2 14.04 10.58 1.94
N LEU A 3 14.64 10.04 0.88
CA LEU A 3 14.28 8.69 0.38
C LEU A 3 14.43 7.63 1.49
N GLU A 4 15.49 7.73 2.28
CA GLU A 4 15.80 6.84 3.39
C GLU A 4 14.68 6.82 4.44
N GLU A 5 14.19 8.00 4.88
CA GLU A 5 13.09 8.09 5.84
C GLU A 5 11.79 7.44 5.32
N LEU A 6 11.50 7.56 4.02
CA LEU A 6 10.33 6.94 3.41
C LEU A 6 10.48 5.42 3.30
N THR A 7 11.70 4.93 3.02
CA THR A 7 12.01 3.50 3.02
C THR A 7 11.85 2.91 4.41
N ASP A 8 12.38 3.56 5.45
CA ASP A 8 12.25 3.11 6.84
C ASP A 8 10.79 3.11 7.33
N LEU A 9 10.01 4.09 6.90
CA LEU A 9 8.57 4.14 7.20
C LEU A 9 7.82 2.95 6.59
N MET A 10 8.15 2.60 5.35
CA MET A 10 7.51 1.52 4.58
C MET A 10 8.24 0.17 4.71
N ASP A 11 9.10 0.02 5.71
CA ASP A 11 9.81 -1.22 5.97
C ASP A 11 8.80 -2.37 6.22
N PRO A 12 8.88 -3.48 5.46
CA PRO A 12 7.93 -4.59 5.57
C PRO A 12 8.10 -5.43 6.85
N THR A 13 9.15 -5.21 7.64
CA THR A 13 9.38 -5.91 8.91
C THR A 13 8.18 -5.75 9.85
N GLN A 14 7.89 -6.82 10.60
CA GLN A 14 6.76 -6.88 11.53
C GLN A 14 5.41 -6.53 10.88
N SER A 15 5.21 -6.89 9.60
CA SER A 15 4.01 -6.56 8.83
C SER A 15 3.80 -5.04 8.71
N TYR A 16 4.84 -4.30 8.32
CA TYR A 16 4.79 -2.84 8.19
C TYR A 16 4.55 -2.12 9.52
N GLY A 17 5.25 -2.53 10.59
CA GLY A 17 5.04 -2.01 11.95
C GLY A 17 5.17 -0.49 12.08
N ASN A 18 6.23 0.10 11.49
CA ASN A 18 6.46 1.55 11.51
C ASN A 18 5.33 2.32 10.83
N TYR A 19 4.94 1.87 9.63
CA TYR A 19 3.83 2.43 8.88
C TYR A 19 2.50 2.34 9.66
N ARG A 20 2.19 1.18 10.26
CA ARG A 20 0.95 0.98 11.03
C ARG A 20 0.89 1.90 12.24
N GLN A 21 1.98 2.01 13.00
CA GLN A 21 2.04 2.93 14.12
C GLN A 21 1.78 4.37 13.66
N LYS A 22 2.42 4.78 12.56
CA LYS A 22 2.22 6.11 12.00
C LYS A 22 0.79 6.35 11.54
N LEU A 23 0.16 5.35 10.93
CA LEU A 23 -1.23 5.41 10.48
C LEU A 23 -2.21 5.58 11.64
N HIS A 24 -1.99 4.90 12.77
CA HIS A 24 -2.83 5.05 13.97
C HIS A 24 -2.77 6.45 14.58
N ASP A 25 -1.67 7.18 14.37
CA ASP A 25 -1.49 8.55 14.86
C ASP A 25 -2.12 9.61 13.91
N VAL A 26 -2.74 9.19 12.79
CA VAL A 26 -3.31 10.10 11.78
C VAL A 26 -4.83 10.21 11.94
N ASP A 27 -5.30 11.45 12.08
CA ASP A 27 -6.72 11.78 11.98
C ASP A 27 -7.19 11.79 10.50
N PRO A 28 -8.42 11.32 10.19
CA PRO A 28 -9.00 11.43 8.85
C PRO A 28 -9.06 12.89 8.33
N PRO A 29 -9.02 13.12 7.00
CA PRO A 29 -9.07 12.13 5.93
C PRO A 29 -7.69 11.50 5.65
N CYS A 30 -7.66 10.18 5.45
CA CYS A 30 -6.44 9.44 5.16
C CYS A 30 -6.71 8.35 4.12
N VAL A 31 -5.76 8.10 3.21
CA VAL A 31 -5.80 6.94 2.30
C VAL A 31 -4.72 5.95 2.74
N PRO A 32 -5.08 4.87 3.45
CA PRO A 32 -4.09 3.88 3.87
C PRO A 32 -3.64 2.98 2.71
N PHE A 33 -2.43 2.44 2.83
CA PHE A 33 -1.93 1.34 2.00
C PHE A 33 -2.75 0.06 2.24
N LEU A 34 -3.69 -0.20 1.33
CA LEU A 34 -4.66 -1.29 1.42
C LEU A 34 -4.02 -2.70 1.49
N GLY A 35 -2.81 -2.86 0.96
CA GLY A 35 -2.10 -4.14 0.96
C GLY A 35 -1.90 -4.73 2.36
N THR A 36 -1.69 -3.89 3.37
CA THR A 36 -1.56 -4.32 4.78
C THR A 36 -2.84 -4.97 5.31
N TYR A 37 -3.98 -4.32 5.11
CA TYR A 37 -5.28 -4.81 5.54
C TYR A 37 -5.74 -6.06 4.78
N LEU A 38 -5.50 -6.10 3.46
CA LEU A 38 -5.81 -7.30 2.66
C LEU A 38 -5.00 -8.50 3.14
N THR A 39 -3.71 -8.28 3.44
CA THR A 39 -2.84 -9.29 4.01
C THR A 39 -3.37 -9.80 5.35
N ASP A 40 -3.83 -8.91 6.23
CA ASP A 40 -4.42 -9.29 7.52
C ASP A 40 -5.70 -10.13 7.34
N ILE A 41 -6.59 -9.73 6.42
CA ILE A 41 -7.80 -10.50 6.10
C ILE A 41 -7.42 -11.89 5.57
N THR A 42 -6.45 -11.98 4.64
CA THR A 42 -5.96 -13.26 4.13
C THR A 42 -5.42 -14.13 5.26
N PHE A 43 -4.58 -13.59 6.15
CA PHE A 43 -4.07 -14.35 7.30
C PHE A 43 -5.17 -14.84 8.25
N ILE A 44 -6.19 -14.02 8.51
CA ILE A 44 -7.33 -14.42 9.34
C ILE A 44 -8.13 -15.53 8.65
N GLU A 45 -8.40 -15.38 7.35
CA GLU A 45 -9.19 -16.31 6.56
C GLU A 45 -8.51 -17.68 6.44
N ASP A 46 -7.21 -17.70 6.15
CA ASP A 46 -6.43 -18.93 5.99
C ASP A 46 -6.08 -19.59 7.35
N GLY A 47 -5.86 -18.78 8.39
CA GLY A 47 -5.45 -19.25 9.71
C GLY A 47 -6.60 -19.77 10.59
N ASN A 48 -7.85 -19.45 10.27
CA ASN A 48 -9.01 -19.79 11.10
C ASN A 48 -10.10 -20.50 10.28
N PRO A 49 -10.61 -21.65 10.74
CA PRO A 49 -11.71 -22.32 10.05
C PRO A 49 -13.02 -21.54 10.20
N ASP A 50 -13.87 -21.60 9.18
CA ASP A 50 -15.20 -20.96 9.20
C ASP A 50 -16.16 -21.59 10.22
N TRP A 51 -15.94 -22.87 10.55
CA TRP A 51 -16.78 -23.66 11.42
C TRP A 51 -15.95 -24.40 12.46
N ILE A 52 -16.43 -24.44 13.70
CA ILE A 52 -15.86 -25.23 14.80
C ILE A 52 -16.98 -26.09 15.36
N GLN A 53 -16.81 -27.41 15.33
CA GLN A 53 -17.79 -28.38 15.82
C GLN A 53 -19.21 -28.18 15.22
N GLY A 54 -19.27 -27.83 13.93
CA GLY A 54 -20.53 -27.61 13.21
C GLY A 54 -21.21 -26.27 13.48
N LEU A 55 -20.62 -25.40 14.30
CA LEU A 55 -21.10 -24.04 14.56
C LEU A 55 -20.21 -23.01 13.86
N ILE A 56 -20.78 -21.86 13.51
CA ILE A 56 -20.03 -20.75 12.91
C ILE A 56 -18.95 -20.30 13.89
N ASN A 57 -17.71 -20.16 13.40
CA ASN A 57 -16.63 -19.56 14.16
C ASN A 57 -16.85 -18.04 14.26
N TYR A 58 -17.62 -17.61 15.26
CA TYR A 58 -17.90 -16.19 15.48
C TYR A 58 -16.64 -15.37 15.71
N ARG A 59 -15.61 -15.96 16.34
CA ARG A 59 -14.34 -15.29 16.60
C ARG A 59 -13.62 -14.91 15.32
N LYS A 60 -13.62 -15.79 14.31
CA LYS A 60 -13.11 -15.46 12.97
C LYS A 60 -13.83 -14.25 12.38
N ARG A 61 -15.17 -14.22 12.47
CA ARG A 61 -15.98 -13.12 11.94
C ARG A 61 -15.70 -11.80 12.65
N GLU A 62 -15.51 -11.81 13.97
CA GLU A 62 -15.09 -10.63 14.73
C GLU A 62 -13.73 -10.09 14.26
N LEU A 63 -12.75 -10.97 14.03
CA LEU A 63 -11.42 -10.55 13.58
C LEU A 63 -11.50 -9.85 12.22
N VAL A 64 -12.17 -10.46 11.23
CA VAL A 64 -12.37 -9.82 9.91
C VAL A 64 -13.12 -8.49 10.04
N TYR A 65 -14.16 -8.44 10.87
CA TYR A 65 -14.91 -7.21 11.12
C TYR A 65 -14.03 -6.09 11.70
N SER A 66 -13.12 -6.40 12.63
CA SER A 66 -12.23 -5.39 13.22
C SER A 66 -11.35 -4.72 12.17
N VAL A 67 -10.80 -5.49 11.23
CA VAL A 67 -9.96 -4.99 10.14
C VAL A 67 -10.79 -4.09 9.20
N ILE A 68 -11.99 -4.53 8.82
CA ILE A 68 -12.90 -3.74 7.95
C ILE A 68 -13.29 -2.42 8.63
N ARG A 69 -13.65 -2.49 9.92
CA ARG A 69 -14.07 -1.33 10.71
C ARG A 69 -12.97 -0.28 10.79
N GLU A 70 -11.73 -0.70 10.92
CA GLU A 70 -10.58 0.21 10.91
C GLU A 70 -10.45 0.94 9.57
N ILE A 71 -10.52 0.24 8.43
CA ILE A 71 -10.47 0.89 7.11
C ILE A 71 -11.61 1.90 6.94
N GLN A 72 -12.82 1.53 7.37
CA GLN A 72 -13.99 2.39 7.27
C GLN A 72 -13.83 3.71 8.02
N GLN A 73 -13.04 3.78 9.10
CA GLN A 73 -12.84 5.01 9.84
C GLN A 73 -12.15 6.10 8.98
N TYR A 74 -11.23 5.69 8.10
CA TYR A 74 -10.51 6.61 7.21
C TYR A 74 -11.35 7.08 6.01
N GLN A 75 -12.49 6.41 5.75
CA GLN A 75 -13.41 6.75 4.66
C GLN A 75 -14.52 7.71 5.08
N GLN A 76 -14.65 8.02 6.38
CA GLN A 76 -15.74 8.85 6.91
C GLN A 76 -15.62 10.33 6.54
N GLN A 77 -14.40 10.79 6.24
CA GLN A 77 -14.12 12.17 5.91
C GLN A 77 -13.60 12.27 4.47
N SER A 78 -14.26 13.09 3.67
CA SER A 78 -13.84 13.37 2.29
C SER A 78 -12.73 14.42 2.25
N TYR A 79 -11.83 14.31 1.28
CA TYR A 79 -10.97 15.41 0.88
C TYR A 79 -11.81 16.50 0.20
N THR A 80 -11.59 17.77 0.55
CA THR A 80 -12.41 18.91 0.10
C THR A 80 -11.76 19.77 -0.98
N ASP A 81 -10.49 19.52 -1.28
CA ASP A 81 -9.71 20.32 -2.22
C ASP A 81 -10.09 20.03 -3.68
N ASP A 82 -10.04 21.06 -4.52
CA ASP A 82 -10.27 20.95 -5.96
C ASP A 82 -8.97 20.56 -6.69
N PHE A 83 -8.95 19.33 -7.21
CA PHE A 83 -7.82 18.78 -7.94
C PHE A 83 -8.11 18.55 -9.42
N VAL A 84 -9.18 19.09 -10.01
CA VAL A 84 -9.65 18.69 -11.36
C VAL A 84 -8.54 18.76 -12.42
N ASN A 85 -7.74 19.83 -12.46
CA ASN A 85 -6.67 19.97 -13.44
C ASN A 85 -5.52 18.98 -13.21
N ILE A 86 -5.15 18.75 -11.94
CA ILE A 86 -4.09 17.81 -11.57
C ILE A 86 -4.55 16.38 -11.84
N ALA A 87 -5.80 16.05 -11.51
CA ALA A 87 -6.40 14.76 -11.77
C ALA A 87 -6.41 14.45 -13.28
N HIS A 88 -6.83 15.41 -14.11
CA HIS A 88 -6.80 15.25 -15.57
C HIS A 88 -5.39 14.93 -16.07
N PHE A 89 -4.39 15.74 -15.66
CA PHE A 89 -3.00 15.52 -16.02
C PHE A 89 -2.52 14.12 -15.60
N LEU A 90 -2.76 13.72 -14.35
CA LEU A 90 -2.32 12.41 -13.83
C LEU A 90 -2.99 11.24 -14.56
N THR A 91 -4.25 11.39 -14.98
CA THR A 91 -4.98 10.34 -15.70
C THR A 91 -4.58 10.20 -17.18
N GLU A 92 -3.97 11.23 -17.76
CA GLU A 92 -3.50 11.22 -19.15
C GLU A 92 -2.04 10.79 -19.30
N LEU A 93 -1.31 10.62 -18.19
CA LEU A 93 0.08 10.16 -18.25
C LEU A 93 0.19 8.80 -18.92
N ALA A 94 1.08 8.70 -19.90
CA ALA A 94 1.39 7.43 -20.54
C ALA A 94 2.01 6.46 -19.52
N SER A 95 1.36 5.32 -19.32
CA SER A 95 1.94 4.20 -18.57
C SER A 95 2.76 3.33 -19.52
N ASN A 96 3.96 2.98 -19.09
CA ASN A 96 4.77 1.95 -19.74
C ASN A 96 4.78 0.73 -18.81
N ASP A 97 4.84 -0.47 -19.39
CA ASP A 97 5.04 -1.68 -18.60
C ASP A 97 6.47 -1.76 -18.04
N GLU A 98 6.65 -2.64 -17.07
CA GLU A 98 7.93 -2.83 -16.39
C GLU A 98 9.03 -3.24 -17.37
N GLU A 99 8.72 -4.15 -18.32
CA GLU A 99 9.66 -4.62 -19.33
C GLU A 99 10.16 -3.46 -20.20
N LYS A 100 9.25 -2.59 -20.67
CA LYS A 100 9.63 -1.44 -21.49
C LYS A 100 10.46 -0.44 -20.71
N LEU A 101 10.09 -0.17 -19.46
CA LEU A 101 10.84 0.74 -18.59
C LEU A 101 12.26 0.20 -18.34
N TYR A 102 12.39 -1.10 -18.15
CA TYR A 102 13.69 -1.74 -17.96
C TYR A 102 14.57 -1.69 -19.22
N GLU A 103 14.02 -1.96 -20.41
CA GLU A 103 14.74 -1.77 -21.68
C GLU A 103 15.23 -0.32 -21.85
N LEU A 104 14.33 0.64 -21.59
CA LEU A 104 14.61 2.07 -21.68
C LEU A 104 15.67 2.52 -20.67
N SER A 105 15.75 1.87 -19.51
CA SER A 105 16.81 2.08 -18.52
C SER A 105 18.15 1.59 -19.06
N LEU A 106 18.22 0.39 -19.64
CA LEU A 106 19.46 -0.17 -20.21
C LEU A 106 20.01 0.63 -21.38
N ILE A 107 19.16 1.28 -22.17
CA ILE A 107 19.60 2.18 -23.25
C ILE A 107 20.29 3.43 -22.68
N ARG A 108 19.80 3.95 -21.55
CA ARG A 108 20.35 5.15 -20.90
C ARG A 108 21.62 4.85 -20.13
N GLU A 109 21.63 3.74 -19.41
CA GLU A 109 22.76 3.30 -18.59
C GLU A 109 23.08 1.83 -18.90
N PRO A 110 23.87 1.56 -19.95
CA PRO A 110 24.23 0.19 -20.33
C PRO A 110 25.02 -0.50 -19.23
N ARG A 111 24.81 -1.81 -19.09
CA ARG A 111 25.54 -2.61 -18.09
C ARG A 111 27.05 -2.55 -18.36
N GLY A 112 27.81 -2.20 -17.32
CA GLY A 112 29.27 -2.11 -17.39
C GLY A 112 29.78 -0.80 -18.01
N ALA A 113 28.91 0.16 -18.33
CA ALA A 113 29.34 1.49 -18.72
C ALA A 113 30.05 2.17 -17.55
N SER A 114 31.22 2.77 -17.82
CA SER A 114 31.85 3.66 -16.85
C SER A 114 31.16 5.02 -16.87
N LEU A 115 31.27 5.79 -15.78
CA LEU A 115 30.69 7.13 -15.69
C LEU A 115 31.18 8.04 -16.85
N ASP A 116 32.43 7.88 -17.27
CA ASP A 116 33.03 8.60 -18.40
C ASP A 116 32.41 8.28 -19.76
N GLN A 117 31.68 7.17 -19.89
CA GLN A 117 30.98 6.76 -21.11
C GLN A 117 29.54 7.26 -21.18
N LEU A 118 29.02 7.80 -20.07
CA LEU A 118 27.64 8.29 -19.92
C LEU A 118 27.54 9.82 -19.95
N LEU A 119 28.67 10.53 -19.86
CA LEU A 119 28.81 11.99 -19.93
C LEU A 119 29.45 12.41 -21.26
#